data_AF-A0A2V8LKF1-F1
#
_entry.id   AF-A0A2V8LKF1-F1
#
_cell.length_a   1.000
_cell.length_b   1.000
_cell.length_c   1.000
_cell.angle_alpha   90.00
_cell.angle_beta   90.00
_cell.angle_gamma   90.00
#
_symmetry.space_group_name_H-M   'P 1'
#
loop_
_entity.id
_entity.type
_entity.pdbx_description
1 polymer ?
#
loop_
_entity_poly.entity_id
_entity_poly.type
_entity_poly.pdbx_seq_one_letter_code
_entity_poly.pdbx_strand_id
1 'polypeptide(L)'
;MRRASWSKIILSILILIALGCVPAFAQVDLSGAWNPRYHEDQPERIPGPELADFLGLPINEDARQWALSWDPSRLTVPEHQCQVHTVAYIYRGPLQVRIWEERDPETQQVIAIKQYISTYEQNRTIWMDGRPHPP
;
A
#
# COMPACT_ATOMS: atom_id res chain seq x y z
N MET A 1 29.47 39.28 20.70
CA MET A 1 28.39 38.36 21.13
C MET A 1 27.05 38.88 20.61
N ARG A 2 26.55 38.33 19.49
CA ARG A 2 25.27 38.75 18.89
C ARG A 2 24.15 38.21 19.77
N ARG A 3 23.40 39.09 20.46
CA ARG A 3 22.16 38.71 21.14
C ARG A 3 21.20 38.17 20.09
N ALA A 4 20.97 36.87 20.06
CA ALA A 4 19.89 36.31 19.27
C ALA A 4 18.60 37.04 19.67
N SER A 5 17.91 37.65 18.71
CA SER A 5 16.66 38.35 18.99
C SER A 5 15.63 37.31 19.44
N TRP A 6 15.40 37.21 20.74
CA TRP A 6 14.41 36.34 21.35
C TRP A 6 13.02 36.51 20.70
N SER A 7 12.68 37.72 20.23
CA SER A 7 11.41 37.93 19.51
C SER A 7 11.33 37.15 18.20
N LYS A 8 12.45 36.99 17.48
CA LYS A 8 12.49 36.20 16.24
C LYS A 8 12.31 34.72 16.53
N ILE A 9 12.92 34.21 17.60
CA ILE A 9 12.78 32.81 18.02
C ILE A 9 11.33 32.51 18.44
N ILE A 10 10.74 33.37 19.26
CA ILE A 10 9.35 33.23 19.72
C ILE A 10 8.38 33.28 18.54
N LEU A 11 8.58 34.21 17.59
CA LEU A 11 7.77 34.30 16.39
C LEU A 11 7.91 33.03 15.51
N SER A 12 9.13 32.51 15.34
CA SER A 12 9.36 31.26 14.60
C SER A 12 8.68 30.06 15.24
N ILE A 13 8.71 29.96 16.58
CA ILE A 13 8.02 28.88 17.32
C ILE A 13 6.50 29.00 17.17
N LEU A 14 5.94 30.21 17.30
CA LEU A 14 4.51 30.44 17.11
C LEU A 14 4.05 30.08 15.68
N ILE A 15 4.86 30.41 14.67
CA ILE A 15 4.59 30.05 13.27
C ILE A 15 4.64 28.52 13.09
N LEU A 16 5.62 27.84 13.68
CA LEU A 16 5.73 26.37 13.63
C LEU A 16 4.56 25.67 14.30
N ILE A 17 4.10 26.17 15.44
CA ILE A 17 2.92 25.65 16.14
C ILE A 17 1.66 25.90 15.30
N ALA A 18 1.51 27.10 14.73
CA ALA A 18 0.37 27.42 13.88
C ALA A 18 0.31 26.53 12.63
N LEU A 19 1.46 26.23 12.00
CA LEU A 19 1.55 25.32 10.85
C LEU A 19 1.35 23.85 11.24
N GLY A 20 1.76 23.44 12.44
CA GLY A 20 1.57 22.07 12.94
C GLY A 20 0.13 21.75 13.37
N CYS A 21 -0.70 22.76 13.60
CA CYS A 21 -2.10 22.61 14.03
C CYS A 21 -3.13 22.64 12.89
N VAL A 22 -2.71 22.83 11.64
CA VAL A 22 -3.64 22.79 10.50
C VAL A 22 -3.92 21.34 10.13
N PRO A 23 -5.18 20.88 10.13
CA PRO A 23 -5.51 19.55 9.64
C PRO A 23 -5.08 19.42 8.18
N ALA A 24 -4.41 18.32 7.85
CA ALA A 24 -4.00 18.04 6.47
C ALA A 24 -5.25 17.70 5.64
N PHE A 25 -5.64 18.59 4.71
CA PHE A 25 -6.77 18.40 3.80
C PHE A 25 -6.40 17.52 2.59
N ALA A 26 -5.84 16.34 2.85
CA ALA A 26 -5.43 15.38 1.83
C ALA A 26 -6.36 14.17 1.73
N GLN A 27 -7.55 14.21 2.35
CA GLN A 27 -8.51 13.11 2.24
C GLN A 27 -9.08 13.06 0.82
N VAL A 28 -8.68 12.06 0.06
CA VAL A 28 -9.25 11.72 -1.26
C VAL A 28 -10.14 10.50 -1.07
N ASP A 29 -11.36 10.55 -1.59
CA ASP A 29 -12.24 9.38 -1.63
C ASP A 29 -11.66 8.36 -2.62
N LEU A 30 -11.34 7.17 -2.12
CA LEU A 30 -10.80 6.06 -2.90
C LEU A 30 -11.89 5.10 -3.38
N SER A 31 -13.16 5.41 -3.11
CA SER A 31 -14.30 4.57 -3.45
C SER A 31 -14.38 4.33 -4.96
N GLY A 32 -14.54 3.07 -5.34
CA GLY A 32 -14.65 2.71 -6.74
C GLY A 32 -14.24 1.28 -7.05
N ALA A 33 -14.24 1.02 -8.35
CA ALA A 33 -13.87 -0.24 -8.98
C ALA A 33 -12.53 -0.03 -9.70
N TRP A 34 -11.45 -0.50 -9.08
CA TRP A 34 -10.08 -0.32 -9.54
C TRP A 34 -9.65 -1.48 -10.42
N ASN A 35 -9.50 -1.20 -11.71
CA ASN A 35 -8.95 -2.16 -12.67
C ASN A 35 -7.43 -2.03 -12.75
N PRO A 36 -6.70 -3.15 -12.87
CA PRO A 36 -5.26 -3.11 -13.05
C PRO A 36 -4.91 -2.47 -14.40
N ARG A 37 -3.77 -1.78 -14.42
CA ARG A 37 -3.22 -1.12 -15.60
C ARG A 37 -1.84 -1.69 -15.87
N TYR A 38 -1.55 -1.94 -17.15
CA TYR A 38 -0.34 -2.63 -17.60
C TYR A 38 0.33 -1.85 -18.74
N HIS A 39 0.51 -0.54 -18.58
CA HIS A 39 1.03 0.29 -19.67
C HIS A 39 2.52 0.06 -19.92
N GLU A 40 3.28 -0.31 -18.89
CA GLU A 40 4.75 -0.43 -18.96
C GLU A 40 5.27 -1.81 -18.56
N ASP A 41 4.46 -2.61 -17.85
CA ASP A 41 4.87 -3.85 -17.19
C ASP A 41 4.03 -5.06 -17.64
N GLN A 42 3.35 -4.99 -18.78
CA GLN A 42 2.46 -6.08 -19.23
C GLN A 42 3.17 -7.45 -19.32
N PRO A 43 4.38 -7.58 -19.90
CA PRO A 43 5.08 -8.87 -19.97
C PRO A 43 5.36 -9.46 -18.58
N GLU A 44 5.84 -8.65 -17.65
CA GLU A 44 6.23 -9.10 -16.31
C GLU A 44 5.02 -9.38 -15.41
N ARG A 45 3.86 -8.77 -15.71
CA ARG A 45 2.67 -8.81 -14.86
C ARG A 45 1.62 -9.83 -15.28
N ILE A 46 1.57 -10.18 -16.57
CA ILE A 46 0.55 -11.08 -17.12
C ILE A 46 1.16 -12.44 -17.52
N PRO A 47 1.98 -12.57 -18.57
CA PRO A 47 2.74 -13.81 -18.81
C PRO A 47 3.66 -14.18 -17.64
N GLY A 48 4.23 -13.16 -16.98
CA GLY A 48 5.31 -13.31 -16.03
C GLY A 48 6.67 -13.05 -16.69
N PRO A 49 7.68 -12.61 -15.91
CA PRO A 49 9.02 -12.37 -16.45
C PRO A 49 9.67 -13.68 -16.90
N GLU A 50 10.62 -13.57 -17.82
CA GLU A 50 11.47 -14.70 -18.20
C GLU A 50 12.25 -15.23 -16.99
N LEU A 51 12.53 -16.53 -17.00
CA LEU A 51 13.33 -17.13 -15.93
C LEU A 51 14.72 -16.49 -15.88
N ALA A 52 15.16 -16.18 -14.66
CA ALA A 52 16.42 -15.51 -14.42
C ALA A 52 16.57 -14.12 -15.08
N ASP A 53 15.46 -13.43 -15.37
CA ASP A 53 15.48 -12.01 -15.68
C ASP A 53 15.62 -11.17 -14.40
N PHE A 54 16.69 -10.39 -14.35
CA PHE A 54 17.01 -9.49 -13.23
C PHE A 54 17.13 -8.02 -13.68
N LEU A 55 16.64 -7.69 -14.87
CA LEU A 55 16.77 -6.35 -15.43
C LEU A 55 16.14 -5.31 -14.50
N GLY A 56 16.87 -4.22 -14.24
CA GLY A 56 16.41 -3.11 -13.40
C GLY A 56 16.45 -3.36 -11.89
N LEU A 57 16.78 -4.57 -11.43
CA LEU A 57 16.93 -4.87 -10.01
C LEU A 57 18.35 -4.53 -9.53
N PRO A 58 18.52 -3.71 -8.47
CA PRO A 58 19.83 -3.38 -7.93
C PRO A 58 20.34 -4.51 -7.02
N ILE A 59 20.68 -5.67 -7.59
CA ILE A 59 21.15 -6.86 -6.86
C ILE A 59 22.65 -7.08 -6.99
N ASN A 60 23.26 -7.58 -5.91
CA ASN A 60 24.65 -8.04 -5.92
C ASN A 60 24.73 -9.54 -6.29
N GLU A 61 25.95 -10.10 -6.31
CA GLU A 61 26.15 -11.51 -6.66
C GLU A 61 25.47 -12.46 -5.66
N ASP A 62 25.54 -12.18 -4.36
CA ASP A 62 24.90 -13.01 -3.33
C ASP A 62 23.38 -13.09 -3.52
N ALA A 63 22.74 -11.95 -3.81
CA ALA A 63 21.30 -11.89 -4.10
C ALA A 63 20.94 -12.61 -5.40
N ARG A 64 21.80 -12.54 -6.42
CA ARG A 64 21.64 -13.31 -7.66
C ARG A 64 21.73 -14.81 -7.40
N GLN A 65 22.71 -15.27 -6.62
CA GLN A 65 22.84 -16.68 -6.26
C GLN A 65 21.62 -17.19 -5.47
N TRP A 66 21.13 -16.39 -4.52
CA TRP A 66 19.89 -16.69 -3.81
C TRP A 66 18.71 -16.85 -4.78
N ALA A 67 18.54 -15.92 -5.73
CA ALA A 67 17.44 -16.00 -6.69
C ALA A 67 17.56 -17.23 -7.62
N LEU A 68 18.78 -17.57 -8.06
CA LEU A 68 19.04 -18.76 -8.88
C LEU A 68 18.85 -20.08 -8.12
N SER A 69 18.90 -20.06 -6.79
CA SER A 69 18.63 -21.24 -5.95
C SER A 69 17.14 -21.59 -5.85
N TRP A 70 16.25 -20.68 -6.27
CA TRP A 70 14.81 -20.90 -6.25
C TRP A 70 14.34 -21.71 -7.48
N ASP A 71 13.51 -22.72 -7.24
CA ASP A 71 12.95 -23.57 -8.29
C ASP A 71 11.53 -23.10 -8.71
N PRO A 72 11.33 -22.71 -9.98
CA PRO A 72 10.02 -22.34 -10.53
C PRO A 72 8.96 -23.44 -10.41
N SER A 73 9.38 -24.72 -10.41
CA SER A 73 8.48 -25.85 -10.28
C SER A 73 7.73 -25.87 -8.94
N ARG A 74 8.20 -25.11 -7.94
CA ARG A 74 7.51 -24.95 -6.65
C ARG A 74 6.07 -24.45 -6.80
N LEU A 75 5.76 -23.71 -7.87
CA LEU A 75 4.40 -23.23 -8.16
C LEU A 75 3.46 -24.34 -8.65
N THR A 76 3.97 -25.50 -9.05
CA THR A 76 3.16 -26.66 -9.48
C THR A 76 2.86 -27.65 -8.35
N VAL A 77 3.46 -27.44 -7.18
CA VAL A 77 3.26 -28.26 -5.98
C VAL A 77 1.77 -28.20 -5.57
N PRO A 78 1.07 -29.35 -5.45
CA PRO A 78 -0.35 -29.40 -5.10
C PRO A 78 -0.68 -28.66 -3.79
N GLU A 79 0.16 -28.81 -2.77
CA GLU A 79 0.01 -28.18 -1.46
C GLU A 79 0.07 -26.65 -1.52
N HIS A 80 0.67 -26.09 -2.58
CA HIS A 80 0.81 -24.64 -2.76
C HIS A 80 -0.32 -24.01 -3.59
N GLN A 81 -1.17 -24.81 -4.25
CA GLN A 81 -2.20 -24.28 -5.17
C GLN A 81 -3.24 -23.40 -4.45
N CYS A 82 -3.44 -23.61 -3.15
CA CYS A 82 -4.39 -22.83 -2.35
C CYS A 82 -3.71 -21.79 -1.44
N GLN A 83 -2.40 -21.55 -1.60
CA GLN A 83 -1.72 -20.52 -0.82
C GLN A 83 -2.19 -19.14 -1.25
N VAL A 84 -2.81 -18.45 -0.31
CA VAL A 84 -3.31 -17.09 -0.53
C VAL A 84 -2.15 -16.14 -0.82
N HIS A 85 -2.37 -15.23 -1.78
CA HIS A 85 -1.43 -14.16 -2.04
C HIS A 85 -1.32 -13.20 -0.85
N THR A 86 -0.14 -12.62 -0.65
CA THR A 86 0.09 -11.64 0.41
C THR A 86 -0.68 -10.36 0.16
N VAL A 87 -0.95 -9.59 1.22
CA VAL A 87 -1.71 -8.34 1.13
C VAL A 87 -1.11 -7.32 0.15
N ALA A 88 0.22 -7.29 0.03
CA ALA A 88 0.90 -6.40 -0.90
C ALA A 88 0.70 -6.82 -2.36
N TYR A 89 0.57 -8.13 -2.62
CA TYR A 89 0.29 -8.65 -3.96
C TYR A 89 -1.09 -8.24 -4.45
N ILE A 90 -2.10 -8.19 -3.56
CA ILE A 90 -3.50 -7.92 -3.92
C ILE A 90 -3.71 -6.59 -4.63
N TYR A 91 -3.05 -5.52 -4.19
CA TYR A 91 -3.17 -4.20 -4.85
C TYR A 91 -2.45 -4.13 -6.19
N ARG A 92 -1.46 -5.00 -6.38
CA ARG A 92 -0.81 -5.24 -7.65
C ARG A 92 -1.37 -6.52 -8.29
N GLY A 93 -2.53 -7.02 -7.91
CA GLY A 93 -3.04 -8.26 -8.50
C GLY A 93 -3.46 -8.02 -9.96
N PRO A 94 -3.69 -9.10 -10.73
CA PRO A 94 -4.26 -8.96 -12.06
C PRO A 94 -5.79 -8.76 -12.05
N LEU A 95 -6.38 -8.62 -10.87
CA LEU A 95 -7.82 -8.60 -10.66
C LEU A 95 -8.31 -7.24 -10.18
N GLN A 96 -9.61 -7.03 -10.36
CA GLN A 96 -10.27 -5.82 -9.96
C GLN A 96 -10.44 -5.74 -8.44
N VAL A 97 -10.04 -4.62 -7.86
CA VAL A 97 -10.26 -4.31 -6.44
C VAL A 97 -11.44 -3.36 -6.31
N ARG A 98 -12.37 -3.65 -5.41
CA ARG A 98 -13.45 -2.76 -5.04
C ARG A 98 -13.12 -2.10 -3.70
N ILE A 99 -13.28 -0.79 -3.63
CA ILE A 99 -13.04 0.00 -2.42
C ILE A 99 -14.30 0.84 -2.16
N TRP A 100 -14.72 0.94 -0.90
CA TRP A 100 -15.81 1.83 -0.50
C TRP A 100 -15.67 2.23 0.97
N GLU A 101 -16.30 3.32 1.35
CA GLU A 101 -16.34 3.79 2.73
C GLU A 101 -17.59 3.29 3.46
N GLU A 102 -17.41 2.97 4.73
CA GLU A 102 -18.49 2.86 5.72
C GLU A 102 -18.49 4.17 6.51
N ARG A 103 -19.61 4.90 6.49
CA ARG A 103 -19.78 6.20 7.14
C ARG A 103 -20.85 6.15 8.21
N ASP A 104 -20.66 6.95 9.25
CA ASP A 104 -21.69 7.22 10.24
C ASP A 104 -22.89 7.94 9.58
N PRO A 105 -24.13 7.45 9.74
CA PRO A 105 -25.27 7.99 9.02
C PRO A 105 -25.62 9.43 9.43
N GLU A 106 -25.31 9.84 10.65
CA GLU A 106 -25.66 11.17 11.18
C GLU A 106 -24.58 12.21 10.89
N THR A 107 -23.32 11.87 11.17
CA THR A 107 -22.18 12.77 11.07
C THR A 107 -21.45 12.70 9.73
N GLN A 108 -21.74 11.67 8.93
CA GLN A 108 -21.04 11.36 7.68
C GLN A 108 -19.53 11.16 7.85
N GLN A 109 -19.03 10.96 9.07
CA GLN A 109 -17.63 10.65 9.32
C GLN A 109 -17.29 9.23 8.81
N VAL A 110 -16.10 9.06 8.25
CA VAL A 110 -15.63 7.74 7.79
C VAL A 110 -15.28 6.87 9.00
N ILE A 111 -16.01 5.77 9.16
CA ILE A 111 -15.77 4.76 10.20
C ILE A 111 -14.73 3.76 9.70
N ALA A 112 -14.85 3.33 8.45
CA ALA A 112 -13.93 2.38 7.84
C ALA A 112 -13.81 2.53 6.33
N ILE A 113 -12.67 2.10 5.79
CA ILE A 113 -12.49 1.82 4.37
C ILE A 113 -12.56 0.31 4.20
N LYS A 114 -13.49 -0.16 3.36
CA LYS A 114 -13.68 -1.56 3.01
C LYS A 114 -13.04 -1.83 1.65
N GLN A 115 -12.48 -3.02 1.52
CA GLN A 115 -11.92 -3.50 0.27
C GLN A 115 -12.37 -4.93 0.03
N TYR A 116 -12.65 -5.23 -1.23
CA TYR A 116 -13.02 -6.56 -1.70
C TYR A 116 -12.30 -6.89 -3.00
N ILE A 117 -11.85 -8.13 -3.12
CA ILE A 117 -11.32 -8.73 -4.35
C ILE A 117 -11.88 -10.15 -4.50
N SER A 118 -12.17 -10.56 -5.73
CA SER A 118 -12.82 -11.84 -6.00
C SER A 118 -11.97 -13.06 -5.65
N THR A 119 -10.64 -12.97 -5.78
CA THR A 119 -9.75 -14.08 -5.46
C THR A 119 -9.74 -14.36 -3.97
N TYR A 120 -10.13 -15.60 -3.63
CA TYR A 120 -10.35 -16.08 -2.26
C TYR A 120 -11.31 -15.22 -1.44
N GLU A 121 -12.20 -14.46 -2.09
CA GLU A 121 -13.17 -13.56 -1.45
C GLU A 121 -12.56 -12.68 -0.35
N GLN A 122 -11.33 -12.21 -0.59
CA GLN A 122 -10.60 -11.47 0.42
C GLN A 122 -11.28 -10.14 0.71
N ASN A 123 -11.58 -9.94 1.99
CA ASN A 123 -12.15 -8.72 2.51
C ASN A 123 -11.14 -8.06 3.45
N ARG A 124 -10.93 -6.76 3.28
CA ARG A 124 -10.13 -5.95 4.21
C ARG A 124 -10.97 -4.81 4.75
N THR A 125 -10.90 -4.63 6.07
CA THR A 125 -11.44 -3.44 6.75
C THR A 125 -10.29 -2.65 7.33
N ILE A 126 -10.22 -1.36 6.99
CA ILE A 126 -9.30 -0.40 7.58
C ILE A 126 -10.14 0.54 8.43
N TRP A 127 -10.03 0.43 9.75
CA TRP A 127 -10.78 1.29 10.68
C TRP A 127 -10.16 2.69 10.72
N MET A 128 -11.01 3.70 10.65
CA MET A 128 -10.63 5.12 10.56
C MET A 128 -11.09 5.94 11.77
N ASP A 129 -11.81 5.32 12.71
CA ASP A 129 -12.45 5.96 13.86
C ASP A 129 -11.58 6.00 15.13
N GLY A 130 -10.28 5.71 15.01
CA GLY A 130 -9.33 5.82 16.11
C GLY A 130 -9.46 4.73 17.18
N ARG A 131 -10.22 3.65 16.93
CA ARG A 131 -10.31 2.51 17.85
C ARG A 131 -8.93 1.84 18.07
N PRO A 132 -8.73 1.15 19.22
CA PRO A 132 -7.51 0.39 19.47
C PRO A 132 -7.24 -0.66 18.39
N HIS A 133 -5.96 -0.86 18.04
CA HIS A 133 -5.56 -1.93 17.14
C HIS A 133 -5.85 -3.30 17.79
N PRO A 134 -6.33 -4.31 17.03
CA PRO A 134 -6.43 -5.67 17.54
C PRO A 134 -5.08 -6.18 18.08
N PRO A 135 -5.07 -7.07 19.09
CA PRO A 135 -3.86 -7.69 19.61
C PRO A 135 -3.13 -8.57 18.58
#